data_AF-D4LWI0-F1
#
_entry.id   AF-D4LWI0-F1
#
_cell.length_a   1.000
_cell.length_b   1.000
_cell.length_c   1.000
_cell.angle_alpha   90.00
_cell.angle_beta   90.00
_cell.angle_gamma   90.00
#
_symmetry.space_group_name_H-M   'P 1'
#
loop_
_entity.id
_entity.type
_entity.pdbx_description
1 polymer ?
#
loop_
_entity_poly.entity_id
_entity_poly.type
_entity_poly.pdbx_seq_one_letter_code
_entity_poly.pdbx_strand_id
1 'polypeptide(L)'
;MARNDGIDRTVARNQDLETPADVAKVQEHNEREKDSYSNQDVVPERTALNVHFKSPTDDYVKMFEQMEQDGVISTRGLKPDAVKYGELIFDVNSAYFYNHGGYEFAKQFYADAYKAAVEIVGGEQYILSAVMHADERNRAMSEALGEDVYHYHLHVVYIPVVEKQILWSKRCKDESLRGTVKETITQVSRSKKWESKPVLDKDGNPMLNAKGKKILKSSYSVLQDDFFHFMRNAGYTDVERGERGSTEEHLTVTQFKVQAEQQRLEAVTGQVAQAKRGLENAKAATEKQKKKLEALQKETKTAKTVALTVQEIETMGKKATFGNNITLTPDECDTLKRYAVNGIIANADNKRLKEKLASAEKTVSIWKQRYEAVSEKYMELKQKAQPFLDALEIASERVRAFINSILIRGKETQEHKHPAQKRGQDMEL
;
A
#
# COMPACT_ATOMS: atom_id res chain seq x y z
N MET A 1 15.48 -3.18 2.16
CA MET A 1 14.13 -3.76 2.28
C MET A 1 13.59 -4.10 0.90
N ALA A 2 13.16 -5.34 0.71
CA ALA A 2 12.47 -5.80 -0.50
C ALA A 2 11.01 -5.29 -0.56
N ARG A 3 10.40 -5.34 -1.76
CA ARG A 3 9.00 -4.94 -2.01
C ARG A 3 8.04 -5.80 -1.18
N ASN A 4 6.91 -5.23 -0.78
CA ASN A 4 5.83 -5.93 -0.08
C ASN A 4 4.65 -6.23 -1.04
N ASP A 5 4.96 -6.84 -2.19
CA ASP A 5 3.98 -7.22 -3.24
C ASP A 5 3.64 -8.72 -3.21
N GLY A 6 4.02 -9.42 -2.14
CA GLY A 6 3.79 -10.85 -1.97
C GLY A 6 4.77 -11.75 -2.72
N ILE A 7 5.83 -11.19 -3.29
CA ILE A 7 6.88 -11.94 -3.99
C ILE A 7 8.20 -11.80 -3.24
N ASP A 8 8.79 -12.93 -2.86
CA ASP A 8 10.00 -13.01 -2.06
C ASP A 8 11.24 -12.87 -2.95
N ARG A 9 11.63 -11.61 -3.22
CA ARG A 9 12.76 -11.32 -4.10
C ARG A 9 14.08 -11.22 -3.35
N THR A 10 15.12 -11.87 -3.87
CA THR A 10 16.50 -11.66 -3.44
C THR A 10 16.99 -10.28 -3.84
N VAL A 11 17.54 -9.54 -2.87
CA VAL A 11 18.19 -8.25 -3.09
C VAL A 11 19.68 -8.41 -2.79
N ALA A 12 20.50 -8.06 -3.77
CA ALA A 12 21.93 -7.83 -3.59
C ALA A 12 22.26 -6.43 -4.09
N ARG A 13 22.89 -5.62 -3.24
CA ARG A 13 23.37 -4.28 -3.58
C ARG A 13 24.82 -4.10 -3.14
N ASN A 14 25.56 -3.25 -3.85
CA ASN A 14 26.87 -2.78 -3.42
C ASN A 14 26.78 -1.28 -3.12
N GLN A 15 27.30 -0.87 -1.97
CA GLN A 15 27.49 0.52 -1.58
C GLN A 15 28.99 0.82 -1.58
N ASP A 16 29.40 1.85 -2.32
CA ASP A 16 30.78 2.31 -2.28
C ASP A 16 31.01 3.12 -1.00
N LEU A 17 32.12 2.86 -0.30
CA LEU A 17 32.53 3.65 0.86
C LEU A 17 33.72 4.53 0.43
N GLU A 18 33.41 5.78 0.12
CA GLU A 18 34.34 6.69 -0.55
C GLU A 18 35.38 7.26 0.41
N THR A 19 34.98 7.57 1.65
CA THR A 19 35.85 8.22 2.63
C THR A 19 36.09 7.35 3.87
N PRO A 20 37.20 7.55 4.60
CA PRO A 20 37.42 6.88 5.88
C PRO A 20 36.31 7.14 6.91
N ALA A 21 35.66 8.32 6.85
CA ALA A 21 34.53 8.64 7.71
C ALA A 21 33.29 7.80 7.38
N ASP A 22 33.06 7.47 6.10
CA ASP A 22 31.97 6.57 5.71
C ASP A 22 32.26 5.14 6.16
N VAL A 23 33.52 4.70 6.07
CA VAL A 23 33.96 3.39 6.57
C VAL A 23 33.73 3.28 8.08
N ALA A 24 34.12 4.30 8.85
CA ALA A 24 33.90 4.33 10.30
C ALA A 24 32.41 4.30 10.65
N LYS A 25 31.57 5.09 9.97
CA LYS A 25 30.11 5.07 10.20
C LYS A 25 29.49 3.70 9.92
N VAL A 26 29.96 3.02 8.88
CA VAL A 26 29.51 1.66 8.54
C VAL A 26 29.99 0.65 9.58
N GLN A 27 31.22 0.75 10.07
CA GLN A 27 31.69 -0.08 11.18
C GLN A 27 30.84 0.12 12.44
N GLU A 28 30.69 1.36 12.89
CA GLU A 28 29.89 1.72 14.07
C GLU A 28 28.44 1.22 13.98
N HIS A 29 27.88 1.21 12.76
CA HIS A 29 26.57 0.64 12.47
C HIS A 29 26.58 -0.88 12.53
N ASN A 30 27.48 -1.53 11.80
CA ASN A 30 27.49 -2.98 11.60
C ASN A 30 27.88 -3.73 12.86
N GLU A 31 28.88 -3.24 13.57
CA GLU A 31 29.43 -3.83 14.79
C GLU A 31 28.71 -3.37 16.06
N ARG A 32 27.67 -2.53 15.89
CA ARG A 32 26.84 -1.99 16.96
C ARG A 32 27.65 -1.27 18.07
N GLU A 33 28.60 -0.41 17.68
CA GLU A 33 29.54 0.28 18.60
C GLU A 33 28.98 1.57 19.24
N LYS A 34 27.76 1.99 18.92
CA LYS A 34 27.13 3.20 19.44
C LYS A 34 26.07 2.89 20.49
N ASP A 35 25.93 3.78 21.45
CA ASP A 35 24.83 3.74 22.42
C ASP A 35 23.47 4.08 21.80
N SER A 36 23.45 4.76 20.65
CA SER A 36 22.21 5.18 19.99
C SER A 36 22.32 5.20 18.46
N TYR A 37 21.20 4.89 17.82
CA TYR A 37 21.07 4.77 16.37
C TYR A 37 19.95 5.67 15.84
N SER A 38 20.16 6.25 14.66
CA SER A 38 19.11 6.97 13.95
C SER A 38 17.97 6.04 13.51
N ASN A 39 18.30 4.76 13.26
CA ASN A 39 17.32 3.72 13.02
C ASN A 39 16.65 3.33 14.34
N GLN A 40 15.46 3.89 14.60
CA GLN A 40 14.66 3.57 15.80
C GLN A 40 14.11 2.13 15.83
N ASP A 41 14.40 1.33 14.80
CA ASP A 41 13.98 -0.07 14.74
C ASP A 41 15.02 -1.01 15.35
N VAL A 42 16.24 -0.54 15.61
CA VAL A 42 17.24 -1.34 16.34
C VAL A 42 16.76 -1.55 17.77
N VAL A 43 16.72 -2.81 18.19
CA VAL A 43 16.33 -3.25 19.55
C VAL A 43 17.59 -3.72 20.28
N PRO A 44 18.18 -2.90 21.17
CA PRO A 44 19.47 -3.20 21.81
C PRO A 44 19.51 -4.54 22.54
N GLU A 45 18.39 -4.94 23.15
CA GLU A 45 18.26 -6.21 23.88
C GLU A 45 18.44 -7.44 22.97
N ARG A 46 18.34 -7.26 21.66
CA ARG A 46 18.49 -8.31 20.64
C ARG A 46 19.81 -8.26 19.89
N THR A 47 20.66 -7.27 20.13
CA THR A 47 21.96 -7.18 19.44
C THR A 47 22.80 -8.45 19.61
N ALA A 48 22.66 -9.17 20.73
CA ALA A 48 23.31 -10.47 20.95
C ALA A 48 22.84 -11.59 19.99
N LEU A 49 21.75 -11.39 19.25
CA LEU A 49 21.25 -12.31 18.23
C LEU A 49 21.82 -12.01 16.84
N ASN A 50 22.54 -10.91 16.66
CA ASN A 50 23.28 -10.67 15.42
C ASN A 50 24.32 -11.78 15.25
N VAL A 51 24.55 -12.20 14.00
CA VAL A 51 25.44 -13.32 13.70
C VAL A 51 26.59 -12.85 12.84
N HIS A 52 27.79 -12.85 13.40
CA HIS A 52 29.01 -12.65 12.64
C HIS A 52 29.41 -13.96 11.96
N PHE A 53 29.38 -13.96 10.63
CA PHE A 53 30.04 -15.01 9.84
C PHE A 53 31.54 -14.73 9.70
N LYS A 54 31.91 -13.44 9.75
CA LYS A 54 33.29 -12.99 9.91
C LYS A 54 33.32 -11.74 10.77
N SER A 55 33.88 -11.85 11.97
CA SER A 55 34.14 -10.70 12.83
C SER A 55 35.38 -9.94 12.38
N PRO A 56 35.39 -8.60 12.45
CA PRO A 56 36.61 -7.85 12.23
C PRO A 56 37.63 -8.11 13.33
N THR A 57 38.90 -8.08 12.98
CA THR A 57 40.01 -8.25 13.94
C THR A 57 40.49 -6.93 14.53
N ASP A 58 40.18 -5.81 13.88
CA ASP A 58 40.46 -4.43 14.30
C ASP A 58 39.54 -3.49 13.50
N ASP A 59 39.72 -2.18 13.64
CA ASP A 59 39.03 -1.19 12.80
C ASP A 59 39.24 -1.49 11.31
N TYR A 60 38.21 -1.33 10.49
CA TYR A 60 38.25 -1.66 9.07
C TYR A 60 39.39 -0.95 8.31
N VAL A 61 39.68 0.30 8.69
CA VAL A 61 40.78 1.08 8.12
C VAL A 61 42.14 0.47 8.49
N LYS A 62 42.33 0.05 9.74
CA LYS A 62 43.58 -0.60 10.18
C LYS A 62 43.76 -1.97 9.55
N MET A 63 42.68 -2.75 9.41
CA MET A 63 42.72 -4.03 8.70
C MET A 63 43.18 -3.84 7.25
N PHE A 64 42.68 -2.82 6.55
CA PHE A 64 43.14 -2.49 5.20
C PHE A 64 44.63 -2.13 5.17
N GLU A 65 45.07 -1.25 6.07
CA GLU A 65 46.48 -0.84 6.17
C GLU A 65 47.40 -2.04 6.45
N GLN A 66 46.97 -2.96 7.32
CA GLN A 66 47.68 -4.20 7.60
C GLN A 66 47.76 -5.09 6.36
N MET A 67 46.66 -5.28 5.64
CA MET A 67 46.64 -6.08 4.40
C MET A 67 47.53 -5.47 3.30
N GLU A 68 47.65 -4.15 3.24
CA GLU A 68 48.57 -3.45 2.34
C GLU A 68 50.04 -3.67 2.75
N GLN A 69 50.34 -3.56 4.06
CA GLN A 69 51.68 -3.80 4.60
C GLN A 69 52.14 -5.24 4.41
N ASP A 70 51.23 -6.20 4.58
CA ASP A 70 51.48 -7.64 4.41
C ASP A 70 51.56 -8.05 2.92
N GLY A 71 51.28 -7.13 2.00
CA GLY A 71 51.31 -7.39 0.56
C GLY A 71 50.16 -8.27 0.05
N VAL A 72 49.13 -8.51 0.86
CA VAL A 72 47.91 -9.24 0.48
C VAL A 72 47.14 -8.46 -0.60
N ILE A 73 47.16 -7.14 -0.49
CA ILE A 73 46.58 -6.21 -1.48
C ILE A 73 47.61 -5.16 -1.89
N SER A 74 47.38 -4.54 -3.05
CA SER A 74 48.22 -3.46 -3.56
C SER A 74 47.40 -2.24 -3.93
N THR A 75 47.76 -1.10 -3.35
CA THR A 75 47.23 0.23 -3.71
C THR A 75 48.07 0.93 -4.77
N ARG A 76 49.06 0.23 -5.37
CA ARG A 76 50.00 0.83 -6.30
C ARG A 76 49.26 1.43 -7.51
N GLY A 77 49.43 2.74 -7.70
CA GLY A 77 48.83 3.49 -8.79
C GLY A 77 47.34 3.79 -8.59
N LEU A 78 46.79 3.60 -7.39
CA LEU A 78 45.49 4.17 -7.04
C LEU A 78 45.64 5.69 -6.87
N LYS A 79 44.60 6.40 -7.29
CA LYS A 79 44.48 7.83 -6.98
C LYS A 79 44.10 8.02 -5.51
N PRO A 80 44.39 9.18 -4.90
CA PRO A 80 43.99 9.47 -3.53
C PRO A 80 42.48 9.37 -3.27
N ASP A 81 41.67 9.72 -4.29
CA ASP A 81 40.20 9.69 -4.28
C ASP A 81 39.60 8.35 -4.75
N ALA A 82 40.43 7.31 -4.96
CA ALA A 82 39.93 6.02 -5.38
C ALA A 82 39.12 5.35 -4.25
N VAL A 83 37.94 4.82 -4.59
CA VAL A 83 37.15 3.99 -3.67
C VAL A 83 37.91 2.70 -3.34
N LYS A 84 38.17 2.50 -2.05
CA LYS A 84 38.97 1.39 -1.52
C LYS A 84 38.15 0.28 -0.87
N TYR A 85 36.87 0.53 -0.59
CA TYR A 85 36.00 -0.38 0.13
C TYR A 85 34.62 -0.42 -0.52
N GLY A 86 33.96 -1.56 -0.41
CA GLY A 86 32.55 -1.70 -0.71
C GLY A 86 31.84 -2.42 0.42
N GLU A 87 30.53 -2.22 0.49
CA GLU A 87 29.64 -2.98 1.35
C GLU A 87 28.61 -3.69 0.47
N LEU A 88 28.60 -5.02 0.49
CA LEU A 88 27.51 -5.80 -0.06
C LEU A 88 26.41 -5.93 0.98
N ILE A 89 25.18 -5.66 0.58
CA ILE A 89 24.00 -5.91 1.41
C ILE A 89 23.12 -6.93 0.72
N PHE A 90 22.87 -8.03 1.41
CA PHE A 90 21.97 -9.10 0.99
C PHE A 90 20.71 -9.09 1.84
N ASP A 91 19.56 -9.12 1.19
CA ASP A 91 18.27 -8.85 1.83
C ASP A 91 17.15 -9.63 1.12
N VAL A 92 16.15 -10.05 1.89
CA VAL A 92 14.87 -10.64 1.44
C VAL A 92 13.79 -10.08 2.38
N ASN A 93 12.54 -9.97 1.92
CA ASN A 93 11.47 -9.44 2.77
C ASN A 93 11.35 -10.24 4.10
N SER A 94 10.90 -9.58 5.16
CA SER A 94 10.71 -10.23 6.47
C SER A 94 9.71 -11.37 6.41
N ALA A 95 8.71 -11.29 5.51
CA ALA A 95 7.67 -12.29 5.35
C ALA A 95 8.24 -13.66 4.94
N TYR A 96 9.24 -13.68 4.06
CA TYR A 96 9.93 -14.91 3.66
C TYR A 96 10.49 -15.65 4.87
N PHE A 97 11.28 -14.98 5.71
CA PHE A 97 11.85 -15.62 6.90
C PHE A 97 10.78 -16.00 7.92
N TYR A 98 9.80 -15.13 8.16
CA TYR A 98 8.68 -15.41 9.06
C TYR A 98 7.96 -16.72 8.68
N ASN A 99 7.71 -16.93 7.39
CA ASN A 99 7.02 -18.12 6.88
C ASN A 99 7.89 -19.41 6.88
N HIS A 100 9.21 -19.28 7.00
CA HIS A 100 10.16 -20.40 6.87
C HIS A 100 10.85 -20.80 8.18
N GLY A 101 10.34 -20.34 9.33
CA GLY A 101 10.87 -20.71 10.66
C GLY A 101 11.67 -19.59 11.35
N GLY A 102 11.65 -18.38 10.80
CA GLY A 102 12.19 -17.18 11.44
C GLY A 102 13.71 -17.20 11.57
N TYR A 103 14.20 -16.94 12.78
CA TYR A 103 15.61 -16.66 13.06
C TYR A 103 16.57 -17.78 12.63
N GLU A 104 16.27 -19.04 12.97
CA GLU A 104 17.17 -20.16 12.64
C GLU A 104 17.28 -20.38 11.13
N PHE A 105 16.17 -20.23 10.41
CA PHE A 105 16.18 -20.30 8.95
C PHE A 105 16.94 -19.13 8.34
N ALA A 106 16.76 -17.90 8.86
CA ALA A 106 17.52 -16.74 8.42
C ALA A 106 19.02 -16.92 8.64
N LYS A 107 19.43 -17.46 9.80
CA LYS A 107 20.84 -17.74 10.11
C LYS A 107 21.47 -18.70 9.10
N GLN A 108 20.77 -19.78 8.73
CA GLN A 108 21.24 -20.70 7.70
C GLN A 108 21.26 -20.05 6.31
N PHE A 109 20.20 -19.32 5.95
CA PHE A 109 20.12 -18.58 4.68
C PHE A 109 21.28 -17.63 4.51
N TYR A 110 21.60 -16.83 5.54
CA TYR A 110 22.69 -15.87 5.47
C TYR A 110 24.07 -16.50 5.62
N ALA A 111 24.19 -17.69 6.20
CA ALA A 111 25.43 -18.47 6.14
C ALA A 111 25.74 -18.90 4.70
N ASP A 112 24.73 -19.29 3.92
CA ASP A 112 24.89 -19.61 2.50
C ASP A 112 25.10 -18.34 1.65
N ALA A 113 24.39 -17.25 1.96
CA ALA A 113 24.64 -15.95 1.34
C ALA A 113 26.07 -15.45 1.58
N TYR A 114 26.65 -15.73 2.75
CA TYR A 114 28.04 -15.40 3.05
C TYR A 114 29.02 -16.17 2.15
N LYS A 115 28.77 -17.45 1.87
CA LYS A 115 29.57 -18.21 0.89
C LYS A 115 29.47 -17.60 -0.51
N ALA A 116 28.28 -17.15 -0.90
CA ALA A 116 28.09 -16.42 -2.16
C ALA A 116 28.94 -15.13 -2.17
N ALA A 117 28.95 -14.39 -1.05
CA ALA A 117 29.75 -13.18 -0.91
C ALA A 117 31.25 -13.44 -1.06
N VAL A 118 31.77 -14.53 -0.48
CA VAL A 118 33.17 -14.96 -0.64
C VAL A 118 33.52 -15.18 -2.11
N GLU A 119 32.66 -15.85 -2.87
CA GLU A 119 32.86 -16.09 -4.31
C GLU A 119 32.78 -14.78 -5.11
N ILE A 120 31.76 -13.95 -4.85
CA ILE A 120 31.54 -12.66 -5.51
C ILE A 120 32.73 -11.73 -5.27
N VAL A 121 33.25 -11.67 -4.05
CA VAL A 121 34.40 -10.84 -3.67
C VAL A 121 35.72 -11.42 -4.21
N GLY A 122 35.79 -12.73 -4.42
CA GLY A 122 36.96 -13.42 -4.98
C GLY A 122 37.93 -13.93 -3.93
N GLY A 123 37.47 -14.12 -2.68
CA GLY A 123 38.26 -14.62 -1.57
C GLY A 123 37.83 -14.06 -0.23
N GLU A 124 37.77 -14.93 0.79
CA GLU A 124 37.37 -14.57 2.15
C GLU A 124 38.36 -13.59 2.79
N GLN A 125 39.65 -13.66 2.43
CA GLN A 125 40.68 -12.77 2.92
C GLN A 125 40.44 -11.30 2.56
N TYR A 126 39.61 -11.01 1.55
CA TYR A 126 39.26 -9.64 1.14
C TYR A 126 37.99 -9.11 1.79
N ILE A 127 37.31 -9.92 2.61
CA ILE A 127 36.18 -9.50 3.44
C ILE A 127 36.72 -9.05 4.80
N LEU A 128 36.36 -7.84 5.23
CA LEU A 128 36.75 -7.26 6.52
C LEU A 128 35.79 -7.70 7.64
N SER A 129 34.49 -7.65 7.37
CA SER A 129 33.43 -8.09 8.28
C SER A 129 32.24 -8.63 7.49
N ALA A 130 31.54 -9.61 8.06
CA ALA A 130 30.27 -10.11 7.58
C ALA A 130 29.35 -10.41 8.75
N VAL A 131 28.28 -9.61 8.89
CA VAL A 131 27.34 -9.69 10.01
C VAL A 131 25.89 -9.69 9.50
N MET A 132 25.11 -10.64 10.00
CA MET A 132 23.66 -10.65 9.88
C MET A 132 23.07 -9.85 11.04
N HIS A 133 22.32 -8.79 10.74
CA HIS A 133 21.52 -8.09 11.72
C HIS A 133 20.19 -8.81 11.94
N ALA A 134 19.85 -9.02 13.21
CA ALA A 134 18.66 -9.71 13.68
C ALA A 134 17.94 -8.92 14.81
N ASP A 135 18.39 -7.70 15.02
CA ASP A 135 17.95 -6.75 16.05
C ASP A 135 17.06 -5.64 15.50
N GLU A 136 16.79 -5.61 14.19
CA GLU A 136 15.95 -4.57 13.60
C GLU A 136 14.49 -5.00 13.50
N ARG A 137 13.59 -4.30 14.18
CA ARG A 137 12.15 -4.59 14.18
C ARG A 137 11.48 -4.11 12.89
N ASN A 138 10.73 -4.99 12.23
CA ASN A 138 9.83 -4.60 11.15
C ASN A 138 8.51 -4.09 11.75
N ARG A 139 8.40 -2.78 11.99
CA ARG A 139 7.20 -2.16 12.62
C ARG A 139 5.92 -2.44 11.84
N ALA A 140 5.95 -2.26 10.52
CA ALA A 140 4.76 -2.43 9.68
C ALA A 140 4.19 -3.84 9.79
N MET A 141 5.05 -4.86 9.70
CA MET A 141 4.61 -6.26 9.83
C MET A 141 4.24 -6.61 11.28
N SER A 142 4.99 -6.09 12.25
CA SER A 142 4.70 -6.33 13.67
C SER A 142 3.30 -5.81 14.06
N GLU A 143 2.96 -4.60 13.63
CA GLU A 143 1.66 -4.00 13.90
C GLU A 143 0.52 -4.71 13.17
N ALA A 144 0.77 -5.20 11.95
CA ALA A 144 -0.22 -5.93 11.17
C ALA A 144 -0.56 -7.30 11.78
N LEU A 145 0.43 -7.98 12.37
CA LEU A 145 0.25 -9.31 12.99
C LEU A 145 -0.06 -9.26 14.50
N GLY A 146 0.22 -8.12 15.16
CA GLY A 146 0.07 -7.99 16.61
C GLY A 146 1.15 -8.71 17.42
N GLU A 147 2.28 -9.03 16.81
CA GLU A 147 3.43 -9.68 17.44
C GLU A 147 4.75 -9.08 16.93
N ASP A 148 5.86 -9.33 17.63
CA ASP A 148 7.16 -8.76 17.26
C ASP A 148 7.80 -9.53 16.09
N VAL A 149 7.89 -8.88 14.93
CA VAL A 149 8.58 -9.41 13.74
C VAL A 149 9.83 -8.60 13.47
N TYR A 150 10.94 -9.31 13.21
CA TYR A 150 12.25 -8.72 12.95
C TYR A 150 12.65 -8.85 11.48
N HIS A 151 13.47 -7.91 11.03
CA HIS A 151 14.06 -7.87 9.72
C HIS A 151 15.48 -8.39 9.78
N TYR A 152 15.75 -9.39 8.95
CA TYR A 152 17.07 -10.01 8.83
C TYR A 152 17.70 -9.55 7.53
N HIS A 153 18.97 -9.16 7.58
CA HIS A 153 19.77 -8.81 6.40
C HIS A 153 21.26 -8.95 6.74
N LEU A 154 22.07 -9.16 5.70
CA LEU A 154 23.50 -9.40 5.84
C LEU A 154 24.28 -8.24 5.25
N HIS A 155 25.16 -7.66 6.06
CA HIS A 155 26.17 -6.68 5.67
C HIS A 155 27.51 -7.38 5.50
N VAL A 156 28.16 -7.19 4.34
CA VAL A 156 29.51 -7.71 4.06
C VAL A 156 30.40 -6.57 3.60
N VAL A 157 31.33 -6.14 4.45
CA VAL A 157 32.31 -5.10 4.14
C VAL A 157 33.54 -5.77 3.52
N TYR A 158 33.97 -5.30 2.35
CA TYR A 158 35.04 -5.94 1.59
C TYR A 158 35.93 -4.92 0.85
N ILE A 159 37.09 -5.41 0.40
CA ILE A 159 38.04 -4.66 -0.43
C ILE A 159 37.88 -5.13 -1.88
N PRO A 160 37.51 -4.26 -2.83
CA PRO A 160 37.35 -4.64 -4.23
C PRO A 160 38.73 -4.87 -4.86
N VAL A 161 39.06 -6.13 -5.13
CA VAL A 161 40.35 -6.51 -5.72
C VAL A 161 40.22 -7.12 -7.10
N VAL A 162 41.26 -6.97 -7.91
CA VAL A 162 41.43 -7.63 -9.19
C VAL A 162 42.89 -8.06 -9.36
N GLU A 163 43.11 -9.17 -10.05
CA GLU A 163 44.47 -9.54 -10.45
C GLU A 163 44.96 -8.59 -11.55
N LYS A 164 46.19 -8.09 -11.39
CA LYS A 164 46.85 -7.23 -12.37
C LYS A 164 48.26 -7.69 -12.62
N GLN A 165 48.54 -8.01 -13.88
CA GLN A 165 49.90 -8.22 -14.37
C GLN A 165 50.57 -6.86 -14.59
N ILE A 166 51.69 -6.66 -13.92
CA ILE A 166 52.61 -5.55 -14.16
C ILE A 166 53.63 -6.02 -15.17
N LEU A 167 53.72 -5.34 -16.31
CA LEU A 167 54.65 -5.68 -17.38
C LEU A 167 55.99 -4.93 -17.21
N TRP A 168 57.07 -5.52 -17.71
CA TRP A 168 58.35 -4.83 -17.82
C TRP A 168 58.22 -3.60 -18.73
N SER A 169 58.74 -2.46 -18.25
CA SER A 169 58.64 -1.20 -18.96
C SER A 169 59.42 -1.23 -20.28
N LYS A 170 59.02 -0.37 -21.23
CA LYS A 170 59.77 -0.15 -22.48
C LYS A 170 61.21 0.35 -22.25
N ARG A 171 61.53 0.83 -21.04
CA ARG A 171 62.85 1.31 -20.64
C ARG A 171 63.71 0.23 -19.96
N CYS A 172 63.24 -1.02 -19.88
CA CYS A 172 64.04 -2.13 -19.36
C CYS A 172 65.30 -2.31 -20.22
N LYS A 173 66.46 -2.50 -19.58
CA LYS A 173 67.75 -2.67 -20.28
C LYS A 173 67.79 -3.98 -21.07
N ASP A 174 67.24 -5.04 -20.50
CA ASP A 174 67.06 -6.31 -21.19
C ASP A 174 65.87 -6.21 -22.15
N GLU A 175 66.15 -6.31 -23.45
CA GLU A 175 65.13 -6.18 -24.48
C GLU A 175 64.18 -7.38 -24.51
N SER A 176 64.66 -8.57 -24.14
CA SER A 176 63.86 -9.81 -24.14
C SER A 176 62.73 -9.78 -23.10
N LEU A 177 62.92 -9.00 -22.04
CA LEU A 177 61.94 -8.88 -20.95
C LEU A 177 60.86 -7.84 -21.25
N ARG A 178 61.07 -6.87 -22.15
CA ARG A 178 60.13 -5.76 -22.39
C ARG A 178 58.75 -6.28 -22.80
N GLY A 179 57.70 -5.83 -22.11
CA GLY A 179 56.32 -6.27 -22.38
C GLY A 179 55.95 -7.65 -21.83
N THR A 180 56.92 -8.41 -21.28
CA THR A 180 56.62 -9.64 -20.53
C THR A 180 56.14 -9.31 -19.11
N VAL A 181 55.46 -10.27 -18.47
CA VAL A 181 54.95 -10.11 -17.10
C VAL A 181 56.12 -10.05 -16.13
N LYS A 182 56.25 -8.93 -15.42
CA LYS A 182 57.23 -8.72 -14.37
C LYS A 182 56.76 -9.30 -13.04
N GLU A 183 55.51 -9.02 -12.68
CA GLU A 183 54.87 -9.51 -11.45
C GLU A 183 53.34 -9.48 -11.62
N THR A 184 52.64 -10.30 -10.86
CA THR A 184 51.18 -10.26 -10.74
C THR A 184 50.83 -9.79 -9.34
N ILE A 185 50.03 -8.74 -9.24
CA ILE A 185 49.60 -8.15 -7.97
C ILE A 185 48.09 -8.24 -7.81
N THR A 186 47.64 -8.33 -6.57
CA THR A 186 46.23 -8.16 -6.20
C THR A 186 45.94 -6.66 -6.06
N GLN A 187 45.51 -6.02 -7.15
CA GLN A 187 45.28 -4.58 -7.15
C GLN A 187 43.90 -4.24 -6.57
N VAL A 188 43.83 -3.27 -5.65
CA VAL A 188 42.55 -2.67 -5.23
C VAL A 188 41.97 -1.86 -6.40
N SER A 189 40.78 -2.22 -6.87
CA SER A 189 40.12 -1.53 -7.98
C SER A 189 38.60 -1.77 -8.03
N ARG A 190 37.83 -0.84 -7.47
CA ARG A 190 36.36 -0.83 -7.55
C ARG A 190 35.85 -0.88 -9.01
N SER A 191 36.41 -0.05 -9.90
CA SER A 191 35.91 0.07 -11.27
C SER A 191 36.12 -1.19 -12.10
N LYS A 192 37.26 -1.87 -11.94
CA LYS A 192 37.53 -3.15 -12.61
C LYS A 192 36.77 -4.31 -11.98
N LYS A 193 36.63 -4.32 -10.65
CA LYS A 193 35.84 -5.34 -9.93
C LYS A 193 34.41 -5.39 -10.45
N TRP A 194 33.83 -4.22 -10.69
CA TRP A 194 32.45 -4.06 -11.18
C TRP A 194 32.39 -3.64 -12.65
N GLU A 195 33.25 -4.21 -13.49
CA GLU A 195 33.20 -4.01 -14.93
C GLU A 195 31.94 -4.66 -15.53
N SER A 196 31.35 -4.00 -16.52
CA SER A 196 30.15 -4.53 -17.20
C SER A 196 30.52 -5.72 -18.09
N LYS A 197 29.75 -6.81 -17.98
CA LYS A 197 29.98 -8.03 -18.77
C LYS A 197 29.17 -7.99 -20.08
N PRO A 198 29.64 -8.60 -21.19
CA PRO A 198 28.83 -8.70 -22.39
C PRO A 198 27.61 -9.62 -22.16
N VAL A 199 26.47 -9.27 -22.77
CA VAL A 199 25.32 -10.17 -22.85
C VAL A 199 25.67 -11.27 -23.84
N LEU A 200 25.45 -12.53 -23.46
CA LEU A 200 25.72 -13.70 -24.31
C LEU A 200 24.41 -14.21 -24.91
N ASP A 201 24.48 -14.74 -26.14
CA ASP A 201 23.38 -15.46 -26.78
C ASP A 201 23.27 -16.92 -26.28
N LYS A 202 22.36 -17.69 -26.88
CA LYS A 202 22.14 -19.10 -26.51
C LYS A 202 23.35 -20.00 -26.76
N ASP A 203 24.25 -19.59 -27.63
CA ASP A 203 25.46 -20.31 -28.01
C ASP A 203 26.70 -19.82 -27.23
N GLY A 204 26.50 -18.88 -26.30
CA GLY A 204 27.57 -18.30 -25.47
C GLY A 204 28.36 -17.18 -26.13
N ASN A 205 27.94 -16.69 -27.30
CA ASN A 205 28.63 -15.62 -28.02
C ASN A 205 28.12 -14.22 -27.58
N PRO A 206 28.97 -13.19 -27.52
CA PRO A 206 28.55 -11.83 -27.18
C PRO A 206 27.54 -11.25 -28.19
N MET A 207 26.35 -10.91 -27.70
CA MET A 207 25.33 -10.22 -28.48
C MET A 207 25.80 -8.83 -28.90
N LEU A 208 25.56 -8.48 -30.16
CA LEU A 208 25.89 -7.18 -30.74
C LEU A 208 24.62 -6.36 -30.97
N ASN A 209 24.70 -5.04 -30.78
CA ASN A 209 23.63 -4.13 -31.16
C ASN A 209 23.61 -3.89 -32.68
N ALA A 210 22.62 -3.14 -33.17
CA ALA A 210 22.48 -2.78 -34.59
C ALA A 210 23.71 -2.03 -35.17
N LYS A 211 24.62 -1.52 -34.33
CA LYS A 211 25.86 -0.83 -34.72
C LYS A 211 27.11 -1.73 -34.59
N GLY A 212 26.94 -3.03 -34.35
CA GLY A 212 28.06 -3.98 -34.19
C GLY A 212 28.81 -3.88 -32.86
N LYS A 213 28.33 -3.09 -31.88
CA LYS A 213 28.93 -2.99 -30.55
C LYS A 213 28.31 -4.02 -29.60
N LYS A 214 29.15 -4.67 -28.78
CA LYS A 214 28.70 -5.61 -27.73
C LYS A 214 27.67 -4.95 -26.82
N ILE A 215 26.55 -5.62 -26.62
CA ILE A 215 25.54 -5.23 -25.63
C ILE A 215 26.12 -5.60 -24.27
N LEU A 216 26.23 -4.62 -23.37
CA LEU A 216 26.78 -4.81 -22.03
C LEU A 216 25.64 -4.94 -21.02
N LYS A 217 25.81 -5.89 -20.11
CA LYS A 217 25.02 -6.07 -18.91
C LYS A 217 25.70 -5.29 -17.78
N SER A 218 24.93 -4.42 -17.13
CA SER A 218 25.39 -3.66 -15.96
C SER A 218 25.94 -4.61 -14.89
N SER A 219 27.06 -4.24 -14.27
CA SER A 219 27.76 -5.08 -13.28
C SER A 219 26.90 -5.40 -12.06
N TYR A 220 26.05 -4.49 -11.60
CA TYR A 220 25.12 -4.80 -10.50
C TYR A 220 23.96 -5.69 -10.93
N SER A 221 23.60 -5.72 -12.21
CA SER A 221 22.71 -6.77 -12.72
C SER A 221 23.39 -8.13 -12.76
N VAL A 222 24.71 -8.19 -12.94
CA VAL A 222 25.48 -9.43 -12.81
C VAL A 222 25.51 -9.87 -11.35
N LEU A 223 25.82 -8.96 -10.42
CA LEU A 223 25.77 -9.23 -8.97
C LEU A 223 24.43 -9.84 -8.52
N GLN A 224 23.32 -9.23 -8.94
CA GLN A 224 21.98 -9.72 -8.57
C GLN A 224 21.67 -11.11 -9.18
N ASP A 225 22.19 -11.40 -10.36
CA ASP A 225 22.00 -12.71 -10.99
C ASP A 225 22.90 -13.76 -10.34
N ASP A 226 24.18 -13.44 -10.09
CA ASP A 226 25.14 -14.33 -9.45
C ASP A 226 24.64 -14.72 -8.05
N PHE A 227 24.19 -13.75 -7.26
CA PHE A 227 23.58 -14.01 -5.95
C PHE A 227 22.32 -14.88 -6.06
N PHE A 228 21.39 -14.53 -6.95
CA PHE A 228 20.17 -15.31 -7.14
C PHE A 228 20.47 -16.77 -7.53
N HIS A 229 21.35 -16.99 -8.50
CA HIS A 229 21.72 -18.33 -8.94
C HIS A 229 22.42 -19.13 -7.84
N PHE A 230 23.28 -18.48 -7.06
CA PHE A 230 23.91 -19.11 -5.90
C PHE A 230 22.85 -19.57 -4.89
N MET A 231 21.91 -18.71 -4.50
CA MET A 231 20.87 -19.07 -3.53
C MET A 231 19.94 -20.18 -4.06
N ARG A 232 19.58 -20.13 -5.34
CA ARG A 232 18.83 -21.23 -5.99
C ARG A 232 19.58 -22.55 -5.90
N ASN A 233 20.88 -22.55 -6.19
CA ASN A 233 21.73 -23.74 -6.14
C ASN A 233 21.94 -24.25 -4.70
N ALA A 234 21.89 -23.36 -3.71
CA ALA A 234 21.92 -23.72 -2.29
C ALA A 234 20.59 -24.33 -1.77
N GLY A 235 19.53 -24.36 -2.60
CA GLY A 235 18.26 -25.02 -2.28
C GLY A 235 17.08 -24.09 -2.03
N TYR A 236 17.26 -22.76 -2.11
CA TYR A 236 16.18 -21.79 -1.91
C TYR A 236 15.39 -21.64 -3.21
N THR A 237 14.38 -22.49 -3.46
CA THR A 237 13.70 -22.62 -4.76
C THR A 237 12.42 -21.80 -4.93
N ASP A 238 12.08 -20.98 -3.96
CA ASP A 238 10.87 -20.16 -3.88
C ASP A 238 11.17 -18.66 -3.81
N VAL A 239 12.45 -18.29 -3.74
CA VAL A 239 12.89 -16.90 -3.97
C VAL A 239 12.95 -16.58 -5.46
N GLU A 240 12.72 -15.30 -5.77
CA GLU A 240 12.80 -14.74 -7.10
C GLU A 240 13.93 -13.72 -7.24
N ARG A 241 14.44 -13.58 -8.47
CA ARG A 241 15.37 -12.51 -8.82
C ARG A 241 14.57 -11.18 -8.88
N GLY A 242 15.12 -10.08 -8.34
CA GLY A 242 14.60 -8.72 -8.59
C GLY A 242 14.26 -8.41 -10.07
N GLU A 243 13.43 -7.42 -10.35
CA GLU A 243 13.05 -7.11 -11.73
C GLU A 243 14.25 -6.65 -12.61
N ARG A 244 14.44 -7.30 -13.77
CA ARG A 244 15.52 -6.94 -14.71
C ARG A 244 15.20 -5.62 -15.39
N GLY A 245 16.14 -4.68 -15.38
CA GLY A 245 15.94 -3.36 -16.01
C GLY A 245 14.96 -2.47 -15.26
N SER A 246 14.71 -2.75 -13.98
CA SER A 246 13.91 -1.88 -13.10
C SER A 246 14.43 -0.44 -13.14
N THR A 247 13.50 0.51 -13.26
CA THR A 247 13.78 1.96 -13.21
C THR A 247 13.57 2.54 -11.82
N GLU A 248 13.40 1.69 -10.79
CA GLU A 248 13.24 2.17 -9.42
C GLU A 248 14.52 2.84 -8.91
N GLU A 249 14.34 3.99 -8.28
CA GLU A 249 15.42 4.67 -7.59
C GLU A 249 15.59 4.08 -6.19
N HIS A 250 16.86 3.90 -5.79
CA HIS A 250 17.16 3.47 -4.44
C HIS A 250 16.79 4.57 -3.44
N LEU A 251 15.93 4.23 -2.49
CA LEU A 251 15.58 5.09 -1.37
C LEU A 251 16.45 4.73 -0.16
N THR A 252 16.91 5.75 0.56
CA THR A 252 17.47 5.56 1.91
C THR A 252 16.41 4.94 2.83
N VAL A 253 16.84 4.26 3.89
CA VAL A 253 15.93 3.63 4.87
C VAL A 253 14.88 4.62 5.38
N THR A 254 15.27 5.86 5.68
CA THR A 254 14.36 6.92 6.13
C THR A 254 13.35 7.31 5.04
N GLN A 255 13.81 7.52 3.80
CA GLN A 255 12.90 7.86 2.69
C GLN A 255 11.88 6.75 2.43
N PHE A 256 12.32 5.49 2.44
CA PHE A 256 11.45 4.34 2.26
C PHE A 256 10.37 4.29 3.35
N LYS A 257 10.75 4.47 4.62
CA LYS A 257 9.80 4.49 5.76
C LYS A 257 8.79 5.63 5.65
N VAL A 258 9.24 6.83 5.30
CA VAL A 258 8.36 7.99 5.10
C VAL A 258 7.35 7.71 3.98
N GLN A 259 7.78 7.12 2.87
CA GLN A 259 6.88 6.77 1.77
C GLN A 259 5.86 5.71 2.19
N ALA A 260 6.27 4.67 2.93
CA ALA A 260 5.37 3.62 3.42
C ALA A 260 4.33 4.18 4.40
N GLU A 261 4.74 5.04 5.34
CA GLU A 261 3.82 5.69 6.29
C GLU A 261 2.85 6.65 5.59
N GLN A 262 3.31 7.36 4.56
CA GLN A 262 2.44 8.22 3.74
C GLN A 262 1.34 7.40 3.05
N GLN A 263 1.68 6.27 2.44
CA GLN A 263 0.71 5.35 1.82
C GLN A 263 -0.29 4.79 2.85
N ARG A 264 0.20 4.42 4.03
CA ARG A 264 -0.65 3.95 5.13
C ARG A 264 -1.60 5.04 5.62
N LEU A 265 -1.12 6.27 5.79
CA LEU A 265 -1.93 7.42 6.19
C LEU A 265 -3.04 7.71 5.16
N GLU A 266 -2.73 7.60 3.87
CA GLU A 266 -3.71 7.74 2.79
C GLU A 266 -4.79 6.66 2.86
N ALA A 267 -4.40 5.40 3.07
CA ALA A 267 -5.34 4.28 3.21
C ALA A 267 -6.27 4.46 4.44
N VAL A 268 -5.72 4.81 5.61
CA VAL A 268 -6.50 5.09 6.83
C VAL A 268 -7.43 6.28 6.63
N THR A 269 -6.96 7.34 5.97
CA THR A 269 -7.79 8.52 5.65
C THR A 269 -8.96 8.14 4.75
N GLY A 270 -8.74 7.26 3.76
CA GLY A 270 -9.79 6.70 2.92
C GLY A 270 -10.83 5.91 3.71
N GLN A 271 -10.40 5.03 4.61
CA GLN A 271 -11.29 4.27 5.50
C GLN A 271 -12.09 5.17 6.43
N VAL A 272 -11.46 6.19 7.03
CA VAL A 272 -12.15 7.17 7.88
C VAL A 272 -13.19 7.95 7.08
N ALA A 273 -12.89 8.35 5.85
CA ALA A 273 -13.86 9.01 4.98
C ALA A 273 -15.06 8.11 4.65
N GLN A 274 -14.82 6.82 4.38
CA GLN A 274 -15.87 5.83 4.16
C GLN A 274 -16.72 5.60 5.42
N ALA A 275 -16.08 5.44 6.58
CA ALA A 275 -16.76 5.26 7.86
C ALA A 275 -17.60 6.48 8.23
N LYS A 276 -17.11 7.70 7.99
CA LYS A 276 -17.88 8.94 8.18
C LYS A 276 -19.15 8.97 7.32
N ARG A 277 -19.05 8.63 6.03
CA ARG A 277 -20.23 8.51 5.15
C ARG A 277 -21.21 7.45 5.63
N GLY A 278 -20.70 6.29 6.04
CA GLY A 278 -21.53 5.22 6.63
C GLY A 278 -22.28 5.69 7.88
N LEU A 279 -21.59 6.42 8.77
CA LEU A 279 -22.17 6.98 9.98
C LEU A 279 -23.24 8.03 9.68
N GLU A 280 -23.03 8.92 8.71
CA GLU A 280 -24.03 9.91 8.28
C GLU A 280 -25.29 9.24 7.74
N ASN A 281 -25.12 8.23 6.87
CA ASN A 281 -26.25 7.45 6.35
C ASN A 281 -27.01 6.71 7.46
N ALA A 282 -26.30 6.11 8.42
CA ALA A 282 -26.91 5.45 9.56
C ALA A 282 -27.70 6.42 10.45
N LYS A 283 -27.18 7.64 10.66
CA LYS A 283 -27.89 8.70 11.40
C LYS A 283 -29.18 9.11 10.68
N ALA A 284 -29.13 9.34 9.37
CA ALA A 284 -30.30 9.69 8.57
C ALA A 284 -31.37 8.58 8.60
N ALA A 285 -30.95 7.32 8.48
CA ALA A 285 -31.85 6.16 8.59
C ALA A 285 -32.48 6.05 9.99
N THR A 286 -31.69 6.28 11.04
CA THR A 286 -32.16 6.25 12.44
C THR A 286 -33.20 7.33 12.69
N GLU A 287 -32.97 8.55 12.20
CA GLU A 287 -33.92 9.65 12.34
C GLU A 287 -35.25 9.35 11.61
N LYS A 288 -35.18 8.73 10.42
CA LYS A 288 -36.38 8.28 9.69
C LYS A 288 -37.17 7.22 10.47
N GLN A 289 -36.48 6.25 11.08
CA GLN A 289 -37.12 5.23 11.90
C GLN A 289 -37.72 5.80 13.19
N LYS A 290 -37.04 6.74 13.84
CA LYS A 290 -37.55 7.43 15.03
C LYS A 290 -38.87 8.15 14.73
N LYS A 291 -38.96 8.89 13.63
CA LYS A 291 -40.21 9.55 13.19
C LYS A 291 -41.34 8.55 12.93
N LYS A 292 -41.05 7.39 12.33
CA LYS A 292 -42.05 6.31 12.14
C LYS A 292 -42.52 5.73 13.48
N LEU A 293 -41.60 5.51 14.42
CA LEU A 293 -41.92 4.99 15.74
C LEU A 293 -42.80 5.97 16.53
N GLU A 294 -42.47 7.26 16.50
CA GLU A 294 -43.29 8.30 17.14
C GLU A 294 -44.71 8.35 16.55
N ALA A 295 -44.85 8.23 15.23
CA ALA A 295 -46.15 8.15 14.57
C ALA A 295 -46.95 6.91 15.04
N LEU A 296 -46.33 5.72 15.03
CA LEU A 296 -46.96 4.47 15.49
C LEU A 296 -47.35 4.52 16.97
N GLN A 297 -46.53 5.14 17.83
CA GLN A 297 -46.86 5.32 19.24
C GLN A 297 -48.09 6.22 19.43
N LYS A 298 -48.21 7.31 18.66
CA LYS A 298 -49.39 8.19 18.70
C LYS A 298 -50.66 7.45 18.26
N GLU A 299 -50.57 6.66 17.19
CA GLU A 299 -51.68 5.83 16.72
C GLU A 299 -52.10 4.80 17.77
N THR A 300 -51.12 4.10 18.37
CA THR A 300 -51.37 3.08 19.39
C THR A 300 -52.00 3.66 20.66
N LYS A 301 -51.54 4.83 21.15
CA LYS A 301 -52.16 5.52 22.30
C LYS A 301 -53.63 5.83 22.02
N THR A 302 -53.91 6.36 20.82
CA THR A 302 -55.29 6.69 20.41
C THR A 302 -56.16 5.44 20.36
N ALA A 303 -55.67 4.36 19.75
CA ALA A 303 -56.37 3.08 19.71
C ALA A 303 -56.63 2.50 21.10
N LYS A 304 -55.64 2.60 22.02
CA LYS A 304 -55.77 2.12 23.40
C LYS A 304 -56.84 2.88 24.19
N THR A 305 -56.89 4.21 24.08
CA THR A 305 -57.94 5.01 24.74
C THR A 305 -59.32 4.60 24.24
N VAL A 306 -59.50 4.44 22.93
CA VAL A 306 -60.77 3.98 22.35
C VAL A 306 -61.14 2.59 22.87
N ALA A 307 -60.19 1.65 22.90
CA ALA A 307 -60.42 0.29 23.40
C ALA A 307 -60.83 0.28 24.89
N LEU A 308 -60.19 1.09 25.74
CA LEU A 308 -60.56 1.20 27.16
C LEU A 308 -61.98 1.77 27.32
N THR A 309 -62.35 2.82 26.59
CA THR A 309 -63.70 3.39 26.64
C THR A 309 -64.76 2.40 26.14
N VAL A 310 -64.45 1.61 25.10
CA VAL A 310 -65.34 0.53 24.64
C VAL A 310 -65.52 -0.53 25.72
N GLN A 311 -64.43 -0.96 26.36
CA GLN A 311 -64.47 -1.95 27.45
C GLN A 311 -65.26 -1.45 28.66
N GLU A 312 -65.12 -0.17 29.04
CA GLU A 312 -65.92 0.46 30.08
C GLU A 312 -67.42 0.38 29.75
N ILE A 313 -67.83 0.72 28.52
CA ILE A 313 -69.23 0.67 28.09
C ILE A 313 -69.78 -0.76 28.06
N GLU A 314 -68.99 -1.73 27.64
CA GLU A 314 -69.38 -3.15 27.60
C GLU A 314 -69.57 -3.73 29.02
N THR A 315 -68.72 -3.31 29.97
CA THR A 315 -68.77 -3.78 31.36
C THR A 315 -69.78 -3.02 32.24
N MET A 316 -70.29 -1.87 31.78
CA MET A 316 -71.34 -1.11 32.47
C MET A 316 -72.65 -1.91 32.58
N GLY A 317 -72.93 -2.46 33.77
CA GLY A 317 -74.27 -2.75 34.31
C GLY A 317 -75.09 -3.87 33.63
N LYS A 318 -75.51 -4.87 34.43
CA LYS A 318 -76.52 -5.89 34.09
C LYS A 318 -77.97 -5.53 34.53
N LYS A 319 -78.23 -4.29 34.93
CA LYS A 319 -79.55 -3.67 35.16
C LYS A 319 -79.32 -2.21 35.59
N ALA A 320 -79.78 -1.24 34.82
CA ALA A 320 -79.70 0.18 35.19
C ALA A 320 -81.13 0.77 35.22
N THR A 321 -81.63 1.04 36.42
CA THR A 321 -82.80 1.92 36.63
C THR A 321 -82.33 3.36 36.41
N PHE A 322 -82.71 3.95 35.28
CA PHE A 322 -82.53 5.36 35.05
C PHE A 322 -83.67 6.12 35.75
N GLY A 323 -83.31 6.98 36.71
CA GLY A 323 -84.16 7.96 37.41
C GLY A 323 -85.68 7.78 37.32
N ASN A 324 -86.27 7.22 38.38
CA ASN A 324 -87.69 7.22 38.78
C ASN A 324 -88.84 7.04 37.76
N ASN A 325 -88.65 6.82 36.46
CA ASN A 325 -89.77 6.57 35.54
C ASN A 325 -89.47 5.76 34.25
N ILE A 326 -88.26 5.19 34.05
CA ILE A 326 -87.98 4.36 32.86
C ILE A 326 -87.19 3.10 33.24
N THR A 327 -87.74 1.92 32.92
CA THR A 327 -87.09 0.61 33.12
C THR A 327 -86.74 0.04 31.75
N LEU A 328 -85.45 0.03 31.40
CA LEU A 328 -84.96 -0.62 30.16
C LEU A 328 -84.89 -2.14 30.39
N THR A 329 -85.39 -2.92 29.42
CA THR A 329 -85.16 -4.36 29.38
C THR A 329 -83.69 -4.67 29.11
N PRO A 330 -83.20 -5.88 29.47
CA PRO A 330 -81.83 -6.29 29.17
C PRO A 330 -81.45 -6.14 27.69
N ASP A 331 -82.37 -6.49 26.77
CA ASP A 331 -82.15 -6.40 25.32
C ASP A 331 -82.06 -4.94 24.83
N GLU A 332 -82.85 -4.03 25.39
CA GLU A 332 -82.78 -2.59 25.09
C GLU A 332 -81.50 -1.97 25.63
N CYS A 333 -81.03 -2.41 26.80
CA CYS A 333 -79.75 -1.99 27.36
C CYS A 333 -78.57 -2.47 26.50
N ASP A 334 -78.59 -3.73 26.04
CA ASP A 334 -77.56 -4.27 25.16
C ASP A 334 -77.57 -3.61 23.78
N THR A 335 -78.75 -3.29 23.24
CA THR A 335 -78.89 -2.54 21.98
C THR A 335 -78.30 -1.13 22.13
N LEU A 336 -78.58 -0.45 23.24
CA LEU A 336 -78.03 0.88 23.53
C LEU A 336 -76.50 0.85 23.68
N LYS A 337 -75.94 -0.18 24.34
CA LYS A 337 -74.48 -0.38 24.42
C LYS A 337 -73.86 -0.59 23.05
N ARG A 338 -74.46 -1.44 22.19
CA ARG A 338 -73.96 -1.65 20.82
C ARG A 338 -73.96 -0.35 20.03
N TYR A 339 -75.02 0.47 20.12
CA TYR A 339 -75.04 1.76 19.45
C TYR A 339 -74.00 2.74 20.00
N ALA A 340 -73.78 2.77 21.32
CA ALA A 340 -72.74 3.60 21.94
C ALA A 340 -71.33 3.18 21.48
N VAL A 341 -71.02 1.88 21.52
CA VAL A 341 -69.74 1.31 21.04
C VAL A 341 -69.53 1.61 19.55
N ASN A 342 -70.53 1.32 18.71
CA ASN A 342 -70.45 1.61 17.28
C ASN A 342 -70.30 3.10 16.99
N GLY A 343 -70.97 3.97 17.75
CA GLY A 343 -70.84 5.42 17.63
C GLY A 343 -69.44 5.93 17.98
N ILE A 344 -68.81 5.38 19.02
CA ILE A 344 -67.44 5.73 19.41
C ILE A 344 -66.43 5.26 18.37
N ILE A 345 -66.56 4.02 17.88
CA ILE A 345 -65.70 3.47 16.82
C ILE A 345 -65.85 4.31 15.54
N ALA A 346 -67.09 4.59 15.12
CA ALA A 346 -67.37 5.38 13.92
C ALA A 346 -66.86 6.82 14.02
N ASN A 347 -66.95 7.44 15.20
CA ASN A 347 -66.40 8.78 15.43
C ASN A 347 -64.87 8.80 15.40
N ALA A 348 -64.22 7.79 15.99
CA ALA A 348 -62.77 7.63 15.93
C ALA A 348 -62.30 7.41 14.48
N ASP A 349 -63.00 6.57 13.71
CA ASP A 349 -62.72 6.33 12.30
C ASP A 349 -62.93 7.56 11.43
N ASN A 350 -64.04 8.30 11.63
CA ASN A 350 -64.28 9.54 10.92
C ASN A 350 -63.21 10.60 11.20
N LYS A 351 -62.75 10.72 12.45
CA LYS A 351 -61.65 11.62 12.80
C LYS A 351 -60.36 11.21 12.08
N ARG A 352 -60.01 9.93 12.11
CA ARG A 352 -58.84 9.37 11.42
C ARG A 352 -58.89 9.60 9.91
N LEU A 353 -60.06 9.40 9.28
CA LEU A 353 -60.26 9.62 7.86
C LEU A 353 -60.13 11.09 7.48
N LYS A 354 -60.67 12.02 8.28
CA LYS A 354 -60.49 13.47 8.08
C LYS A 354 -59.02 13.89 8.15
N GLU A 355 -58.27 13.37 9.13
CA GLU A 355 -56.83 13.65 9.25
C GLU A 355 -56.04 13.09 8.05
N LYS A 356 -56.35 11.87 7.58
CA LYS A 356 -55.75 11.30 6.37
C LYS A 356 -56.08 12.11 5.12
N LEU A 357 -57.32 12.59 4.99
CA LEU A 357 -57.76 13.43 3.88
C LEU A 357 -56.97 14.74 3.84
N ALA A 358 -56.87 15.45 4.97
CA ALA A 358 -56.11 16.69 5.07
C ALA A 358 -54.62 16.48 4.74
N SER A 359 -54.03 15.35 5.17
CA SER A 359 -52.65 14.99 4.80
C SER A 359 -52.52 14.73 3.30
N ALA A 360 -53.45 13.99 2.70
CA ALA A 360 -53.45 13.68 1.28
C ALA A 360 -53.59 14.95 0.42
N GLU A 361 -54.48 15.87 0.81
CA GLU A 361 -54.65 17.17 0.16
C GLU A 361 -53.35 17.99 0.18
N LYS A 362 -52.66 18.01 1.32
CA LYS A 362 -51.34 18.66 1.44
C LYS A 362 -50.31 18.02 0.52
N THR A 363 -50.27 16.69 0.46
CA THR A 363 -49.38 15.95 -0.44
C THR A 363 -49.68 16.25 -1.91
N VAL A 364 -50.96 16.27 -2.31
CA VAL A 364 -51.39 16.63 -3.67
C VAL A 364 -50.95 18.05 -4.03
N SER A 365 -51.10 19.01 -3.10
CA SER A 365 -50.63 20.39 -3.30
C SER A 365 -49.12 20.47 -3.58
N ILE A 366 -48.31 19.75 -2.80
CA ILE A 366 -46.85 19.68 -3.00
C ILE A 366 -46.50 19.04 -4.35
N TRP A 367 -47.16 17.94 -4.71
CA TRP A 367 -46.92 17.27 -5.99
C TRP A 367 -47.32 18.14 -7.17
N LYS A 368 -48.42 18.91 -7.05
CA LYS A 368 -48.84 19.87 -8.07
C LYS A 368 -47.78 20.94 -8.29
N GLN A 369 -47.26 21.56 -7.23
CA GLN A 369 -46.17 22.54 -7.33
C GLN A 369 -44.91 21.97 -7.98
N ARG A 370 -44.54 20.73 -7.63
CA ARG A 370 -43.37 20.07 -8.23
C ARG A 370 -43.59 19.75 -9.71
N TYR A 371 -44.79 19.28 -10.06
CA TYR A 371 -45.16 19.01 -11.44
C TYR A 371 -45.12 20.30 -12.28
N GLU A 372 -45.67 21.39 -11.77
CA GLU A 372 -45.61 22.71 -12.42
C GLU A 372 -44.16 23.15 -12.64
N ALA A 373 -43.30 23.07 -11.63
CA ALA A 373 -41.88 23.43 -11.75
C ALA A 373 -41.11 22.54 -12.74
N VAL A 374 -41.40 21.24 -12.80
CA VAL A 374 -40.79 20.32 -13.79
C VAL A 374 -41.32 20.62 -15.19
N SER A 375 -42.61 20.89 -15.32
CA SER A 375 -43.25 21.23 -16.59
C SER A 375 -42.69 22.53 -17.17
N GLU A 376 -42.46 23.56 -16.34
CA GLU A 376 -41.80 24.80 -16.75
C GLU A 376 -40.38 24.53 -17.29
N LYS A 377 -39.56 23.80 -16.52
CA LYS A 377 -38.20 23.43 -16.95
C LYS A 377 -38.20 22.62 -18.24
N TYR A 378 -39.15 21.70 -18.40
CA TYR A 378 -39.30 20.92 -19.62
C TYR A 378 -39.67 21.79 -20.82
N MET A 379 -40.60 22.73 -20.65
CA MET A 379 -40.99 23.67 -21.72
C MET A 379 -39.84 24.59 -22.11
N GLU A 380 -39.07 25.10 -21.13
CA GLU A 380 -37.85 25.88 -21.39
C GLU A 380 -36.81 25.06 -22.17
N LEU A 381 -36.56 23.82 -21.74
CA LEU A 381 -35.63 22.93 -22.43
C LEU A 381 -36.09 22.63 -23.85
N LYS A 382 -37.37 22.34 -24.04
CA LYS A 382 -37.97 22.09 -25.35
C LYS A 382 -37.81 23.31 -26.26
N GLN A 383 -38.06 24.52 -25.76
CA GLN A 383 -37.87 25.75 -26.52
C GLN A 383 -36.40 25.95 -26.92
N LYS A 384 -35.45 25.74 -25.98
CA LYS A 384 -34.01 25.83 -26.28
C LYS A 384 -33.54 24.76 -27.26
N ALA A 385 -34.15 23.58 -27.22
CA ALA A 385 -33.85 22.48 -28.12
C ALA A 385 -34.59 22.55 -29.47
N GLN A 386 -35.57 23.44 -29.63
CA GLN A 386 -36.40 23.52 -30.83
C GLN A 386 -35.58 23.77 -32.11
N PRO A 387 -34.63 24.73 -32.16
CA PRO A 387 -33.82 24.95 -33.36
C PRO A 387 -32.97 23.72 -33.74
N PHE A 388 -32.61 22.91 -32.74
CA PHE A 388 -31.89 21.66 -32.96
C PHE A 388 -32.79 20.57 -33.53
N LEU A 389 -34.00 20.42 -33.01
CA LEU A 389 -35.00 19.49 -33.53
C LEU A 389 -35.38 19.85 -34.97
N ASP A 390 -35.56 21.14 -35.27
CA ASP A 390 -35.83 21.63 -36.62
C ASP A 390 -34.66 21.33 -37.58
N ALA A 391 -33.40 21.50 -37.11
CA ALA A 391 -32.23 21.16 -37.90
C ALA A 391 -32.09 19.65 -38.17
N LEU A 392 -32.46 18.80 -37.21
CA LEU A 392 -32.51 17.35 -37.39
C LEU A 392 -33.57 16.92 -38.41
N GLU A 393 -34.71 17.60 -38.45
CA GLU A 393 -35.78 17.31 -39.40
C GLU A 393 -35.38 17.66 -40.85
N ILE A 394 -34.62 18.74 -41.03
CA ILE A 394 -34.15 19.20 -42.34
C ILE A 394 -32.92 18.41 -42.84
N ALA A 395 -31.99 18.06 -41.95
CA ALA A 395 -30.71 17.46 -42.33
C ALA A 395 -30.18 16.45 -41.30
N SER A 396 -30.98 15.42 -41.01
CA SER A 396 -30.75 14.43 -39.95
C SER A 396 -29.34 13.81 -39.92
N GLU A 397 -28.83 13.33 -41.05
CA GLU A 397 -27.52 12.66 -41.11
C GLU A 397 -26.34 13.61 -40.86
N ARG A 398 -26.40 14.82 -41.44
CA ARG A 398 -25.33 15.82 -41.28
C ARG A 398 -25.25 16.36 -39.86
N VAL A 399 -26.41 16.62 -39.25
CA VAL A 399 -26.51 17.10 -37.87
C VAL A 399 -26.06 16.02 -36.89
N ARG A 400 -26.44 14.74 -37.10
CA ARG A 400 -25.95 13.62 -36.28
C ARG A 400 -24.43 13.43 -36.39
N ALA A 401 -23.87 13.50 -37.60
CA ALA A 401 -22.43 13.37 -37.81
C ALA A 401 -21.64 14.50 -37.13
N PHE A 402 -22.15 15.74 -37.18
CA PHE A 402 -21.57 16.90 -36.52
C PHE A 402 -21.59 16.77 -34.98
N ILE A 403 -22.68 16.28 -34.39
CA ILE A 403 -22.73 16.06 -32.94
C ILE A 403 -21.78 14.95 -32.52
N ASN A 404 -21.75 13.84 -33.25
CA ASN A 404 -20.86 12.73 -32.91
C ASN A 404 -19.39 13.17 -32.91
N SER A 405 -18.98 14.03 -33.85
CA SER A 405 -17.61 14.56 -33.86
C SER A 405 -17.32 15.48 -32.67
N ILE A 406 -18.28 16.31 -32.24
CA ILE A 406 -18.16 17.15 -31.04
C ILE A 406 -18.12 16.31 -29.76
N LEU A 407 -18.97 15.29 -29.63
CA LEU A 407 -19.02 14.42 -28.44
C LEU A 407 -17.74 13.60 -28.29
N ILE A 408 -17.14 13.14 -29.39
CA ILE A 408 -15.85 12.46 -29.39
C ILE A 408 -14.75 13.42 -28.91
N ARG A 409 -14.68 14.64 -29.46
CA ARG A 409 -13.74 15.68 -29.02
C ARG A 409 -13.91 16.09 -27.57
N GLY A 410 -15.15 16.18 -27.09
CA GLY A 410 -15.50 16.56 -25.72
C GLY A 410 -15.11 15.50 -24.70
N LYS A 411 -15.21 14.21 -25.04
CA LYS A 411 -14.69 13.10 -24.21
C LYS A 411 -13.18 13.19 -24.05
N GLU A 412 -12.45 13.48 -25.14
CA GLU A 412 -11.01 13.68 -25.09
C GLU A 412 -10.60 14.90 -24.24
N THR A 413 -11.42 15.97 -24.20
CA THR A 413 -11.10 17.17 -23.40
C THR A 413 -11.49 17.05 -21.92
N GLN A 414 -12.52 16.27 -21.56
CA GLN A 414 -12.91 16.02 -20.16
C GLN A 414 -11.92 15.08 -19.45
N GLU A 415 -11.33 14.11 -20.14
CA GLU A 415 -10.26 13.28 -19.59
C GLU A 415 -9.00 14.08 -19.22
N HIS A 416 -8.84 15.32 -19.72
CA HIS A 416 -7.69 16.18 -19.43
C HIS A 416 -7.95 17.31 -18.42
N LYS A 417 -9.20 17.52 -17.98
CA LYS A 417 -9.52 18.55 -16.96
C LYS A 417 -10.57 18.05 -15.96
N HIS A 418 -10.14 17.18 -15.05
CA HIS A 418 -10.87 16.93 -13.80
C HIS A 418 -10.20 17.67 -12.63
N PRO A 419 -10.63 18.89 -12.25
CA PRO A 419 -10.53 19.34 -10.87
C PRO A 419 -11.61 18.64 -10.05
N ALA A 420 -11.20 18.07 -8.92
CA ALA A 420 -12.06 17.35 -7.99
C ALA A 420 -13.21 18.23 -7.49
N GLN A 421 -14.45 17.94 -7.90
CA GLN A 421 -15.65 18.52 -7.30
C GLN A 421 -16.50 17.46 -6.60
N LYS A 422 -16.73 17.75 -5.31
CA LYS A 422 -17.59 17.03 -4.37
C LYS A 422 -18.99 16.83 -4.98
N ARG A 423 -19.40 15.58 -5.16
CA ARG A 423 -20.80 15.20 -5.33
C ARG A 423 -21.50 15.29 -3.97
N GLY A 424 -22.10 16.44 -3.69
CA GLY A 424 -23.23 16.52 -2.75
C GLY A 424 -24.47 16.01 -3.48
N GLN A 425 -25.01 14.89 -3.03
CA GLN A 425 -26.33 14.40 -3.47
C GLN A 425 -27.38 15.18 -2.69
N ASP A 426 -27.94 16.22 -3.31
CA ASP A 426 -29.31 16.66 -3.01
C ASP A 426 -30.28 15.68 -3.67
N MET A 427 -30.48 14.54 -3.02
CA MET A 427 -31.56 13.58 -3.30
C MET A 427 -32.01 13.02 -1.95
N GLU A 428 -32.65 13.87 -1.13
CA GLU A 428 -33.52 13.39 -0.05
C GLU A 428 -34.98 13.50 -0.48
N LEU A 429 -35.65 12.34 -0.50
CA LEU A 429 -36.99 12.10 0.04
C LEU A 429 -37.11 10.63 0.49
#